data_AF-A0A924W6A6-F1
#
_entry.id   AF-A0A924W6A6-F1
#
_cell.length_a   1.000
_cell.length_b   1.000
_cell.length_c   1.000
_cell.angle_alpha   90.00
_cell.angle_beta   90.00
_cell.angle_gamma   90.00
#
_symmetry.space_group_name_H-M   'P 1'
#
loop_
_entity.id
_entity.type
_entity.pdbx_description
1 polymer ?
#
loop_
_entity_poly.entity_id
_entity_poly.type
_entity_poly.pdbx_seq_one_letter_code
_entity_poly.pdbx_strand_id
1 'polypeptide(L)'
;MTSITRTPGQSFDLDITLTSDAADQHNSAIFRVVFSSPGLVYQDYEWSTPYVTGGIFDDCLPPIADLPVIISPQLVQGPGFPAGVSDIELSNVVGSGTFGVGLLARLTFLVPSDYAGADQMTISVAPDTFARGFDEIPTLAGTSVLVTIPAPVTSTMLILGLGVGVPRRRQCA
;
A
#
# COMPACT_ATOMS: atom_id res chain seq x y z
N MET A 1 -13.55 -0.82 11.37
CA MET A 1 -12.40 -0.14 10.77
C MET A 1 -11.14 -0.62 11.48
N THR A 2 -10.23 -1.24 10.74
CA THR A 2 -8.95 -1.72 11.29
C THR A 2 -7.94 -0.57 11.23
N SER A 3 -7.04 -0.47 12.22
CA SER A 3 -6.00 0.56 12.23
C SER A 3 -4.62 -0.03 12.48
N ILE A 4 -3.63 0.50 11.78
CA ILE A 4 -2.21 0.18 11.94
C ILE A 4 -1.42 1.48 12.12
N THR A 5 -0.38 1.43 12.97
CA THR A 5 0.59 2.52 13.12
C THR A 5 1.92 2.09 12.56
N ARG A 6 2.53 2.89 11.69
CA ARG A 6 3.85 2.64 11.10
C ARG A 6 4.65 3.92 11.03
N THR A 7 5.89 3.87 11.53
CA THR A 7 6.80 5.02 11.42
C THR A 7 7.53 5.00 10.08
N PRO A 8 8.06 6.14 9.60
CA PRO A 8 8.98 6.19 8.47
C PRO A 8 10.08 5.11 8.54
N GLY A 9 10.32 4.42 7.43
CA GLY A 9 11.25 3.30 7.29
C GLY A 9 10.66 1.91 7.61
N GLN A 10 9.40 1.79 8.04
CA GLN A 10 8.78 0.50 8.36
C GLN A 10 7.89 -0.02 7.24
N SER A 11 7.92 -1.33 7.05
CA SER A 11 6.99 -2.05 6.17
C SER A 11 5.76 -2.59 6.91
N PHE A 12 4.71 -2.88 6.15
CA PHE A 12 3.53 -3.59 6.61
C PHE A 12 2.86 -4.35 5.46
N ASP A 13 2.15 -5.40 5.84
CA ASP A 13 1.35 -6.19 4.90
C ASP A 13 -0.12 -5.76 5.00
N LEU A 14 -0.80 -5.73 3.85
CA LEU A 14 -2.23 -5.58 3.71
C LEU A 14 -2.80 -6.87 3.13
N ASP A 15 -3.56 -7.59 3.95
CA ASP A 15 -4.24 -8.81 3.54
C ASP A 15 -5.63 -8.50 3.00
N ILE A 16 -5.86 -8.79 1.72
CA ILE A 16 -7.18 -8.69 1.08
C ILE A 16 -7.88 -10.01 1.30
N THR A 17 -8.93 -10.00 2.12
CA THR A 17 -9.69 -11.20 2.48
C THR A 17 -11.08 -11.14 1.87
N LEU A 18 -11.49 -12.20 1.19
CA LEU A 18 -12.85 -12.37 0.69
C LEU A 18 -13.69 -13.19 1.67
N THR A 19 -14.93 -12.78 1.87
CA THR A 19 -15.96 -13.50 2.63
C THR A 19 -17.21 -13.61 1.78
N SER A 20 -17.90 -14.75 1.82
CA SER A 20 -19.19 -14.95 1.15
C SER A 20 -20.08 -15.81 2.03
N ASP A 21 -21.36 -15.41 2.13
CA ASP A 21 -22.41 -16.18 2.82
C ASP A 21 -23.08 -17.21 1.89
N ALA A 22 -22.82 -17.15 0.59
CA ALA A 22 -23.42 -18.01 -0.43
C ALA A 22 -22.44 -19.07 -1.00
N ALA A 23 -21.24 -19.18 -0.42
CA ALA A 23 -20.16 -20.02 -0.92
C ALA A 23 -19.82 -19.76 -2.40
N ASP A 24 -19.86 -18.49 -2.80
CA ASP A 24 -19.53 -18.05 -4.16
C ASP A 24 -18.09 -18.44 -4.52
N GLN A 25 -17.87 -18.70 -5.80
CA GLN A 25 -16.57 -19.12 -6.31
C GLN A 25 -16.26 -18.46 -7.65
N HIS A 26 -15.09 -17.85 -7.77
CA HIS A 26 -14.62 -17.17 -8.97
C HIS A 26 -13.29 -17.74 -9.47
N ASN A 27 -12.98 -17.51 -10.73
CA ASN A 27 -11.68 -17.79 -11.33
C ASN A 27 -11.07 -16.57 -12.03
N SER A 28 -11.74 -15.41 -11.96
CA SER A 28 -11.25 -14.10 -12.37
C SER A 28 -11.51 -13.09 -11.25
N ALA A 29 -10.53 -12.23 -10.95
CA ALA A 29 -10.64 -11.19 -9.95
C ALA A 29 -9.93 -9.91 -10.41
N ILE A 30 -10.68 -8.82 -10.46
CA ILE A 30 -10.21 -7.46 -10.76
C ILE A 30 -10.72 -6.53 -9.66
N PHE A 31 -9.79 -5.82 -9.02
CA PHE A 31 -10.13 -4.80 -8.03
C PHE A 31 -9.01 -3.78 -7.91
N ARG A 32 -9.36 -2.60 -7.41
CA ARG A 32 -8.40 -1.54 -7.12
C ARG A 32 -8.20 -1.35 -5.63
N VAL A 33 -6.98 -1.03 -5.24
CA VAL A 33 -6.65 -0.58 -3.89
C VAL A 33 -6.40 0.92 -3.94
N VAL A 34 -7.28 1.68 -3.29
CA VAL A 34 -7.34 3.14 -3.34
C VAL A 34 -6.82 3.73 -2.05
N PHE A 35 -5.93 4.72 -2.18
CA PHE A 35 -5.27 5.40 -1.08
C PHE A 35 -5.78 6.84 -1.00
N SER A 36 -6.14 7.29 0.20
CA SER A 36 -6.57 8.69 0.39
C SER A 36 -5.43 9.70 0.30
N SER A 37 -4.18 9.25 0.26
CA SER A 37 -2.99 10.08 0.12
C SER A 37 -1.86 9.28 -0.54
N PRO A 38 -0.97 9.92 -1.31
CA PRO A 38 0.16 9.25 -1.94
C PRO A 38 1.32 9.00 -0.96
N GLY A 39 2.38 8.38 -1.47
CA GLY A 39 3.71 8.40 -0.85
C GLY A 39 4.14 7.11 -0.15
N LEU A 40 3.27 6.11 -0.01
CA LEU A 40 3.73 4.77 0.35
C LEU A 40 4.49 4.15 -0.83
N VAL A 41 5.49 3.32 -0.53
CA VAL A 41 6.13 2.47 -1.54
C VAL A 41 5.40 1.13 -1.57
N TYR A 42 4.83 0.77 -2.72
CA TYR A 42 4.32 -0.56 -2.99
C TYR A 42 5.49 -1.47 -3.35
N GLN A 43 5.76 -2.47 -2.51
CA GLN A 43 6.99 -3.26 -2.57
C GLN A 43 6.80 -4.59 -3.29
N ASP A 44 5.69 -5.28 -3.02
CA ASP A 44 5.45 -6.65 -3.49
C ASP A 44 3.97 -7.01 -3.36
N TYR A 45 3.55 -8.07 -4.04
CA TYR A 45 2.26 -8.71 -3.80
C TYR A 45 2.29 -10.22 -4.07
N GLU A 46 1.45 -10.94 -3.35
CA GLU A 46 1.27 -12.37 -3.50
C GLU A 46 -0.22 -12.70 -3.62
N TRP A 47 -0.60 -13.33 -4.73
CA TRP A 47 -1.90 -13.92 -4.94
C TRP A 47 -1.97 -15.29 -4.25
N SER A 48 -3.10 -15.58 -3.62
CA SER A 48 -3.35 -16.91 -3.07
C SER A 48 -3.82 -17.88 -4.14
N THR A 49 -3.49 -19.16 -3.95
CA THR A 49 -3.98 -20.26 -4.80
C THR A 49 -5.50 -20.19 -4.94
N PRO A 50 -6.07 -20.37 -6.15
CA PRO A 50 -5.42 -20.86 -7.37
C PRO A 50 -4.70 -19.82 -8.23
N TYR A 51 -4.84 -18.53 -7.92
CA TYR A 51 -4.18 -17.46 -8.65
C TYR A 51 -2.66 -17.57 -8.56
N VAL A 52 -1.98 -17.07 -9.59
CA VAL A 52 -0.53 -17.18 -9.72
C VAL A 52 0.07 -15.79 -9.89
N THR A 53 0.88 -15.38 -8.92
CA THR A 53 1.67 -14.15 -9.00
C THR A 53 2.73 -14.23 -10.10
N GLY A 54 2.85 -13.17 -10.90
CA GLY A 54 3.78 -13.06 -12.01
C GLY A 54 3.49 -14.02 -13.16
N GLY A 55 2.32 -14.69 -13.14
CA GLY A 55 1.88 -15.57 -14.21
C GLY A 55 1.52 -14.81 -15.49
N ILE A 56 1.31 -15.53 -16.60
CA ILE A 56 0.92 -14.93 -17.89
C ILE A 56 -0.46 -14.25 -17.87
N PHE A 57 -1.25 -14.48 -16.82
CA PHE A 57 -2.58 -13.93 -16.61
C PHE A 57 -2.64 -13.00 -15.39
N ASP A 58 -1.49 -12.72 -14.78
CA ASP A 58 -1.36 -11.69 -13.76
C ASP A 58 -1.11 -10.36 -14.44
N ASP A 59 -2.16 -9.54 -14.52
CA ASP A 59 -2.20 -8.27 -15.24
C ASP A 59 -2.34 -7.09 -14.27
N CYS A 60 -1.71 -7.20 -13.09
CA CYS A 60 -1.72 -6.13 -12.10
C CYS A 60 -1.01 -4.87 -12.62
N LEU A 61 -1.48 -3.71 -12.15
CA LEU A 61 -0.90 -2.41 -12.46
C LEU A 61 -0.51 -1.70 -11.15
N PRO A 62 0.79 -1.45 -10.91
CA PRO A 62 1.94 -1.90 -11.70
C PRO A 62 2.16 -3.43 -11.68
N PRO A 63 2.81 -4.02 -12.69
CA PRO A 63 3.15 -5.43 -12.69
C PRO A 63 4.25 -5.72 -11.66
N ILE A 64 4.34 -6.97 -11.18
CA ILE A 64 5.32 -7.33 -10.13
C ILE A 64 6.77 -7.04 -10.54
N ALA A 65 7.07 -7.14 -11.84
CA ALA A 65 8.40 -6.86 -12.40
C ALA A 65 8.82 -5.39 -12.27
N ASP A 66 7.86 -4.47 -12.11
CA ASP A 66 8.12 -3.03 -11.99
C ASP A 66 8.21 -2.57 -10.51
N LEU A 67 7.97 -3.48 -9.56
CA LEU A 67 8.05 -3.17 -8.13
C LEU A 67 9.52 -3.17 -7.64
N PRO A 68 9.87 -2.30 -6.66
CA PRO A 68 9.01 -1.41 -5.89
C PRO A 68 8.73 -0.06 -6.57
N VAL A 69 7.55 0.53 -6.33
CA VAL A 69 7.16 1.86 -6.83
C VAL A 69 6.49 2.74 -5.77
N ILE A 70 6.51 4.06 -5.95
CA ILE A 70 5.79 5.00 -5.08
C ILE A 70 4.34 5.14 -5.56
N ILE A 71 3.40 4.94 -4.63
CA ILE A 71 1.97 5.21 -4.84
C ILE A 71 1.79 6.71 -5.09
N SER A 72 1.25 7.03 -6.26
CA SER A 72 1.00 8.42 -6.69
C SER A 72 -0.25 8.49 -7.57
N PRO A 73 -0.85 9.70 -7.74
CA PRO A 73 -1.98 9.90 -8.65
C PRO A 73 -1.67 9.67 -10.14
N GLN A 74 -0.40 9.40 -10.47
CA GLN A 74 0.08 9.15 -11.81
C GLN A 74 0.47 7.71 -12.05
N LEU A 75 0.39 6.85 -11.01
CA LEU A 75 0.87 5.49 -11.11
C LEU A 75 0.00 4.64 -12.04
N VAL A 76 -1.33 4.68 -11.83
CA VAL A 76 -2.30 4.01 -12.69
C VAL A 76 -3.09 5.07 -13.45
N GLN A 77 -2.98 5.06 -14.77
CA GLN A 77 -3.63 6.03 -15.65
C GLN A 77 -4.01 5.38 -16.98
N GLY A 78 -5.03 5.95 -17.62
CA GLY A 78 -5.46 5.54 -18.96
C GLY A 78 -6.97 5.49 -19.08
N PRO A 79 -7.49 5.09 -20.25
CA PRO A 79 -8.91 4.82 -20.43
C PRO A 79 -9.40 3.81 -19.37
N GLY A 80 -10.51 4.12 -18.69
CA GLY A 80 -11.09 3.27 -17.64
C GLY A 80 -10.63 3.61 -16.22
N PHE A 81 -9.51 4.33 -16.05
CA PHE A 81 -9.01 4.73 -14.73
C PHE A 81 -9.42 6.15 -14.35
N PRO A 82 -9.80 6.40 -13.08
CA PRO A 82 -10.13 7.74 -12.63
C PRO A 82 -8.87 8.61 -12.53
N ALA A 83 -8.95 9.82 -13.09
CA ALA A 83 -7.84 10.76 -13.05
C ALA A 83 -7.56 11.28 -11.63
N GLY A 84 -6.28 11.40 -11.28
CA GLY A 84 -5.86 12.03 -10.02
C GLY A 84 -6.10 11.18 -8.78
N VAL A 85 -6.37 9.88 -8.93
CA VAL A 85 -6.54 8.94 -7.82
C VAL A 85 -5.22 8.22 -7.57
N SER A 86 -4.81 8.14 -6.30
CA SER A 86 -3.70 7.29 -5.90
C SER A 86 -4.22 5.88 -5.69
N ASP A 87 -3.97 4.98 -6.64
CA ASP A 87 -4.39 3.59 -6.60
C ASP A 87 -3.41 2.64 -7.28
N ILE A 88 -3.68 1.35 -7.11
CA ILE A 88 -3.12 0.23 -7.86
C ILE A 88 -4.27 -0.69 -8.27
N GLU A 89 -4.08 -1.44 -9.35
CA GLU A 89 -5.02 -2.46 -9.79
C GLU A 89 -4.42 -3.85 -9.60
N LEU A 90 -5.25 -4.76 -9.09
CA LEU A 90 -4.96 -6.18 -9.04
C LEU A 90 -5.92 -6.89 -9.98
N SER A 91 -5.36 -7.60 -10.97
CA SER A 91 -6.09 -8.33 -12.00
C SER A 91 -5.44 -9.68 -12.22
N ASN A 92 -6.20 -10.76 -12.02
CA ASN A 92 -5.70 -12.11 -12.27
C ASN A 92 -6.83 -13.06 -12.69
N VAL A 93 -6.51 -14.00 -13.59
CA VAL A 93 -7.43 -15.04 -14.06
C VAL A 93 -6.75 -16.41 -14.12
N VAL A 94 -7.48 -17.46 -13.76
CA VAL A 94 -7.01 -18.85 -13.87
C VAL A 94 -7.91 -19.68 -14.76
N GLY A 95 -7.28 -20.46 -15.64
CA GLY A 95 -7.98 -21.39 -16.52
C GLY A 95 -8.51 -22.65 -15.82
N SER A 96 -8.04 -22.94 -14.60
CA SER A 96 -8.45 -24.12 -13.83
C SER A 96 -8.43 -23.84 -12.33
N GLY A 97 -9.37 -24.42 -11.60
CA GLY A 97 -9.58 -24.13 -10.18
C GLY A 97 -10.49 -22.91 -9.97
N THR A 98 -10.94 -22.75 -8.74
CA THR A 98 -11.74 -21.60 -8.30
C THR A 98 -11.27 -21.15 -6.93
N PHE A 99 -11.35 -19.85 -6.68
CA PHE A 99 -11.22 -19.24 -5.37
C PHE A 99 -12.61 -19.02 -4.78
N GLY A 100 -12.77 -19.24 -3.48
CA GLY A 100 -14.04 -19.03 -2.78
C GLY A 100 -13.94 -17.93 -1.73
N VAL A 101 -13.33 -18.24 -0.59
CA VAL A 101 -13.19 -17.33 0.55
C VAL A 101 -11.79 -17.45 1.17
N GLY A 102 -11.38 -16.45 1.92
CA GLY A 102 -10.10 -16.40 2.61
C GLY A 102 -9.17 -15.30 2.09
N LEU A 103 -7.88 -15.44 2.37
CA LEU A 103 -6.85 -14.54 1.84
C LEU A 103 -6.83 -14.66 0.31
N LEU A 104 -7.15 -13.57 -0.38
CA LEU A 104 -7.14 -13.49 -1.84
C LEU A 104 -5.78 -13.02 -2.34
N ALA A 105 -5.29 -11.92 -1.77
CA ALA A 105 -3.99 -11.36 -2.07
C ALA A 105 -3.39 -10.70 -0.83
N ARG A 106 -2.06 -10.76 -0.70
CA ARG A 106 -1.27 -10.01 0.27
C ARG A 106 -0.46 -8.95 -0.46
N LEU A 107 -0.50 -7.71 0.00
CA LEU A 107 0.29 -6.61 -0.55
C LEU A 107 1.27 -6.11 0.50
N THR A 108 2.50 -5.84 0.10
CA THR A 108 3.55 -5.34 0.97
C THR A 108 3.81 -3.87 0.68
N PHE A 109 3.75 -3.03 1.72
CA PHE A 109 4.01 -1.60 1.62
C PHE A 109 5.14 -1.18 2.56
N LEU A 110 5.87 -0.14 2.17
CA LEU A 110 6.86 0.55 2.98
C LEU A 110 6.45 2.01 3.15
N VAL A 111 6.55 2.53 4.37
CA VAL A 111 6.58 3.96 4.62
C VAL A 111 8.02 4.44 4.36
N PRO A 112 8.30 5.29 3.35
CA PRO A 112 9.64 5.82 3.11
C PRO A 112 10.24 6.47 4.35
N SER A 113 11.56 6.44 4.51
CA SER A 113 12.24 7.10 5.63
C SER A 113 12.12 8.64 5.57
N ASP A 114 11.95 9.19 4.38
CA ASP A 114 11.75 10.59 4.07
C ASP A 114 10.26 10.92 3.81
N TYR A 115 9.34 10.06 4.27
CA TYR A 115 7.91 10.26 4.07
C TYR A 115 7.46 11.65 4.57
N ALA A 116 6.92 12.43 3.65
CA ALA A 116 6.43 13.79 3.87
C ALA A 116 4.92 13.93 3.55
N GLY A 117 4.21 12.80 3.51
CA GLY A 117 2.78 12.76 3.23
C GLY A 117 1.92 13.01 4.48
N ALA A 118 0.67 12.55 4.44
CA ALA A 118 -0.29 12.75 5.51
C ALA A 118 0.02 11.85 6.73
N ASP A 119 -0.18 12.38 7.95
CA ASP A 119 -0.07 11.61 9.19
C ASP A 119 -1.10 10.47 9.30
N GLN A 120 -2.19 10.58 8.54
CA GLN A 120 -3.24 9.58 8.47
C GLN A 120 -3.63 9.32 7.02
N MET A 121 -3.73 8.05 6.66
CA MET A 121 -4.13 7.58 5.35
C MET A 121 -5.16 6.47 5.50
N THR A 122 -6.21 6.51 4.69
CA THR A 122 -7.13 5.39 4.54
C THR A 122 -6.81 4.62 3.27
N ILE A 123 -6.82 3.30 3.39
CA ILE A 123 -6.67 2.36 2.27
C ILE A 123 -7.99 1.60 2.15
N SER A 124 -8.57 1.62 0.95
CA SER A 124 -9.86 0.97 0.66
C SER A 124 -9.75 0.10 -0.58
N VAL A 125 -10.52 -0.99 -0.61
CA VAL A 125 -10.64 -1.83 -1.80
C VAL A 125 -11.90 -1.42 -2.56
N ALA A 126 -11.76 -1.21 -3.87
CA ALA A 126 -12.87 -1.00 -4.78
C ALA A 126 -12.94 -2.21 -5.73
N PRO A 127 -13.85 -3.16 -5.50
CA PRO A 127 -14.10 -4.25 -6.44
C PRO A 127 -14.48 -3.69 -7.80
N ASP A 128 -13.97 -4.31 -8.86
CA ASP A 128 -14.40 -4.06 -10.22
C ASP A 128 -15.20 -5.28 -10.69
N THR A 129 -14.49 -6.35 -11.05
CA THR A 129 -15.08 -7.55 -11.65
C THR A 129 -14.58 -8.79 -10.95
N PHE A 130 -15.49 -9.58 -10.41
CA PHE A 130 -15.23 -10.96 -9.97
C PHE A 130 -16.11 -11.86 -10.82
N ALA A 131 -15.54 -12.92 -11.40
CA ALA A 131 -16.30 -13.75 -12.34
C ALA A 131 -15.91 -15.22 -12.28
N ARG A 132 -16.88 -16.07 -12.65
CA ARG A 132 -16.69 -17.48 -12.95
C ARG A 132 -16.90 -17.70 -14.44
N GLY A 133 -15.81 -17.70 -15.20
CA GLY A 133 -15.90 -17.65 -16.66
C GLY A 133 -16.52 -16.32 -17.11
N PHE A 134 -17.69 -16.38 -17.74
CA PHE A 134 -18.43 -15.19 -18.21
C PHE A 134 -19.53 -14.73 -17.25
N ASP A 135 -19.75 -15.47 -16.15
CA ASP A 135 -20.77 -15.13 -15.16
C ASP A 135 -20.14 -14.25 -14.07
N GLU A 136 -20.61 -13.01 -13.96
CA GLU A 136 -20.18 -12.07 -12.93
C GLU A 136 -20.75 -12.45 -11.56
N ILE A 137 -19.93 -12.31 -10.53
CA ILE A 137 -20.28 -12.55 -9.13
C ILE A 137 -20.38 -11.18 -8.44
N PRO A 138 -21.59 -10.79 -7.99
CA PRO A 138 -21.78 -9.53 -7.27
C PRO A 138 -20.86 -9.44 -6.06
N THR A 139 -19.97 -8.46 -6.06
CA THR A 139 -18.96 -8.29 -5.01
C THR A 139 -19.02 -6.87 -4.47
N LEU A 140 -18.98 -6.74 -3.14
CA LEU A 140 -19.05 -5.45 -2.45
C LEU A 140 -17.72 -5.14 -1.77
N ALA A 141 -17.41 -3.85 -1.68
CA ALA A 141 -16.22 -3.38 -0.96
C ALA A 141 -16.29 -3.74 0.53
N GLY A 142 -15.17 -4.18 1.08
CA GLY A 142 -14.99 -4.43 2.50
C GLY A 142 -14.74 -3.15 3.31
N THR A 143 -14.33 -3.32 4.57
CA THR A 143 -13.99 -2.20 5.45
C THR A 143 -12.59 -1.64 5.13
N SER A 144 -12.45 -0.31 5.11
CA SER A 144 -11.16 0.37 4.95
C SER A 144 -10.21 0.19 6.15
N VAL A 145 -8.92 0.30 5.88
CA VAL A 145 -7.83 0.30 6.88
C VAL A 145 -7.32 1.73 7.08
N LEU A 146 -7.13 2.13 8.33
CA LEU A 146 -6.46 3.37 8.71
C LEU A 146 -4.98 3.12 8.98
N VAL A 147 -4.12 3.73 8.20
CA VAL A 147 -2.68 3.80 8.46
C VAL A 147 -2.38 5.13 9.13
N THR A 148 -1.83 5.07 10.34
CA THR A 148 -1.31 6.24 11.05
C THR A 148 0.21 6.26 10.95
N ILE A 149 0.75 7.35 10.42
CA ILE A 149 2.18 7.59 10.25
C ILE A 149 2.54 8.75 11.18
N PRO A 150 3.07 8.48 12.38
CA PRO A 150 3.41 9.54 13.32
C PRO A 150 4.51 10.43 12.73
N ALA A 151 4.34 11.74 12.83
CA ALA A 151 5.41 12.68 12.53
C ALA A 151 6.67 12.30 13.33
N PRO A 152 7.88 12.39 12.74
CA PRO A 152 9.11 12.15 13.48
C PRO A 152 9.15 13.10 14.68
N VAL A 153 9.34 12.54 15.88
CA VAL A 153 9.45 13.33 17.10
C VAL A 153 10.73 14.17 16.98
N THR A 154 10.58 15.47 16.72
CA THR A 154 11.71 16.40 16.61
C THR A 154 12.40 16.50 17.97
N SER A 155 13.35 15.61 18.24
CA SER A 155 14.25 15.77 19.36
C SER A 155 15.19 16.92 19.01
N THR A 156 14.87 18.12 19.50
CA THR A 156 15.70 19.30 19.27
C THR A 156 17.03 19.09 19.98
N MET A 157 18.10 18.75 19.23
CA MET A 157 19.46 18.77 19.77
C MET A 157 19.85 20.23 20.03
N LEU A 158 19.89 20.61 21.30
CA LEU A 158 20.42 21.89 21.74
C LEU A 158 21.94 21.77 21.96
N ILE A 159 22.74 22.46 21.15
CA ILE A 159 24.17 22.67 21.44
C ILE A 159 24.28 23.91 22.34
N LEU A 160 24.62 23.72 23.62
CA LEU A 160 25.00 24.78 24.54
C LEU A 160 26.52 24.96 24.52
N GLY A 161 26.99 26.02 23.85
CA GLY A 161 28.38 26.47 23.96
C GLY A 161 28.58 27.32 25.21
N LEU A 162 29.12 26.76 26.29
CA LEU A 162 29.64 27.54 27.41
C LEU A 162 31.05 27.99 27.08
N GLY A 163 31.18 29.22 26.57
CA GLY A 163 32.47 29.88 26.40
C GLY A 163 33.05 30.26 27.75
N VAL A 164 34.01 29.49 28.26
CA VAL A 164 34.85 29.95 29.38
C VAL A 164 35.96 30.80 28.76
N GLY A 165 35.77 32.13 28.79
CA GLY A 165 36.82 33.07 28.41
C GLY A 165 38.03 32.88 29.33
N VAL A 166 39.13 32.36 28.80
CA VAL A 166 40.42 32.33 29.50
C VAL A 166 40.98 33.77 29.49
N PRO A 167 41.13 34.45 30.64
CA PRO A 167 41.77 35.75 30.65
C PRO A 167 43.24 35.60 30.25
N ARG A 168 43.59 36.18 29.10
CA ARG A 168 44.97 36.29 28.62
C ARG A 168 45.75 37.15 29.63
N ARG A 169 46.69 36.54 30.36
CA ARG A 169 47.64 37.29 31.21
C ARG A 169 48.41 38.27 30.33
N ARG A 170 48.30 39.57 30.62
CA ARG A 170 49.25 40.58 30.13
C ARG A 170 50.62 40.23 30.72
N GLN A 171 51.60 39.95 29.87
CA GLN A 171 52.99 40.05 30.27
C GLN A 171 53.35 41.54 30.24
N CYS A 172 53.77 42.04 31.40
CA CYS A 172 54.46 43.32 31.54
C CYS A 172 55.96 43.12 31.31
N ALA A 173 56.59 44.19 30.84
CA ALA A 173 58.01 44.42 30.54
C ALA A 173 58.48 43.91 29.17
#